data_AF-A0A7L4NI04-F1
#
_entry.id   AF-A0A7L4NI04-F1
#
_cell.length_a   1.000
_cell.length_b   1.000
_cell.length_c   1.000
_cell.angle_alpha   90.00
_cell.angle_beta   90.00
_cell.angle_gamma   90.00
#
_symmetry.space_group_name_H-M   'P 1'
#
loop_
_entity.id
_entity.type
_entity.pdbx_description
1 polymer ?
#
loop_
_entity_poly.entity_id
_entity_poly.type
_entity_poly.pdbx_seq_one_letter_code
_entity_poly.pdbx_strand_id
1 'polypeptide(L)'
;ECELYIKDENGRNLGCRFQNVIIWDKSSYFLVDGSSKDSLIQFYDEYINLYEIEILTPPLNVTANCIGGSSGCIITWQTPLRSLVVEAHCFEYEVSIQKKVKAIYSFTYIHVRNNRYEFQNYNKEKEYILKIRARGMNCELSSNWGEWSEPIEFGKTI
;
A
#
# COMPACT_ATOMS: atom_id res chain seq x y z
N GLU A 1 -0.99 0.92 27.77
CA GLU A 1 0.48 0.74 27.75
C GLU A 1 0.86 -0.13 26.55
N CYS A 2 2.09 -0.07 26.05
CA CYS A 2 2.50 -0.81 24.86
C CYS A 2 2.36 -2.32 25.02
N GLU A 3 1.90 -3.03 23.98
CA GLU A 3 1.81 -4.50 23.98
C GLU A 3 3.17 -5.17 23.75
N LEU A 4 3.91 -4.71 22.73
CA LEU A 4 5.18 -5.32 22.31
C LEU A 4 6.24 -4.25 22.09
N TYR A 5 7.14 -4.10 23.06
CA TYR A 5 8.27 -3.18 22.96
C TYR A 5 9.36 -3.73 22.04
N ILE A 6 9.87 -2.86 21.16
CA ILE A 6 11.10 -3.06 20.40
C ILE A 6 12.21 -2.40 21.20
N LYS A 7 13.24 -3.17 21.57
CA LYS A 7 14.32 -2.70 22.44
C LYS A 7 15.67 -2.70 21.73
N ASP A 8 16.54 -1.80 22.16
CA ASP A 8 17.96 -1.82 21.76
C ASP A 8 18.78 -2.79 22.62
N GLU A 9 20.08 -2.87 22.34
CA GLU A 9 21.05 -3.73 23.05
C GLU A 9 21.16 -3.40 24.55
N ASN A 10 20.83 -2.17 24.95
CA ASN A 10 20.85 -1.71 26.34
C ASN A 10 19.48 -1.84 27.03
N GLY A 11 18.48 -2.44 26.35
CA GLY A 11 17.14 -2.65 26.87
C GLY A 11 16.24 -1.41 26.85
N ARG A 12 16.66 -0.31 26.19
CA ARG A 12 15.85 0.90 26.01
C ARG A 12 14.76 0.64 24.99
N ASN A 13 13.54 1.05 25.29
CA ASN A 13 12.41 0.92 24.37
C ASN A 13 12.58 1.94 23.22
N LEU A 14 12.74 1.45 21.99
CA LEU A 14 12.85 2.26 20.77
C LEU A 14 11.57 2.30 19.94
N GLY A 15 10.64 1.38 20.20
CA GLY A 15 9.39 1.31 19.47
C GLY A 15 8.35 0.47 20.19
N CYS A 16 7.13 0.55 19.70
CA CYS A 16 6.00 -0.20 20.20
C CYS A 16 5.21 -0.82 19.04
N ARG A 17 4.72 -2.04 19.22
CA ARG A 17 3.77 -2.67 18.32
C ARG A 17 2.51 -3.06 19.08
N PHE A 18 1.37 -2.63 18.55
CA PHE A 18 0.05 -3.12 18.93
C PHE A 18 -0.43 -4.07 17.84
N GLN A 19 -0.98 -5.24 18.20
CA GLN A 19 -1.42 -6.23 17.23
C GLN A 19 -2.88 -6.04 16.82
N ASN A 20 -3.76 -5.70 17.77
CA ASN A 20 -5.20 -5.61 17.56
C ASN A 20 -5.72 -4.22 17.98
N VAL A 21 -5.39 -3.21 17.18
CA VAL A 21 -5.89 -1.85 17.40
C VAL A 21 -7.29 -1.72 16.81
N ILE A 22 -8.25 -1.31 17.65
CA ILE A 22 -9.56 -0.88 17.18
C ILE A 22 -9.53 0.65 17.06
N ILE A 23 -9.76 1.15 15.86
CA ILE A 23 -9.80 2.57 15.55
C ILE A 23 -11.25 3.05 15.64
N TRP A 24 -11.56 3.90 16.61
CA TRP A 24 -12.88 4.49 16.79
C TRP A 24 -12.98 5.91 16.26
N ASP A 25 -11.88 6.67 16.38
CA ASP A 25 -11.78 8.08 15.99
C ASP A 25 -10.84 8.26 14.80
N LYS A 26 -10.95 9.42 14.13
CA LYS A 26 -10.08 9.78 13.00
C LYS A 26 -8.68 10.24 13.43
N SER A 27 -8.50 10.53 14.71
CA SER A 27 -7.24 10.94 15.30
C SER A 27 -6.94 10.14 16.56
N SER A 28 -5.68 10.07 16.93
CA SER A 28 -5.21 9.40 18.15
C SER A 28 -4.23 10.28 18.89
N TYR A 29 -4.28 10.20 20.22
CA TYR A 29 -3.31 10.82 21.11
C TYR A 29 -2.20 9.82 21.42
N PHE A 30 -0.96 10.21 21.13
CA PHE A 30 0.23 9.44 21.43
C PHE A 30 0.99 10.13 22.56
N LEU A 31 1.31 9.37 23.62
CA LEU A 31 2.13 9.82 24.74
C LEU A 31 3.29 8.86 24.90
N VAL A 32 4.51 9.39 24.90
CA VAL A 32 5.74 8.66 25.17
C VAL A 32 6.39 9.27 26.39
N ASP A 33 6.36 8.52 27.49
CA ASP A 33 7.01 8.89 28.75
C ASP A 33 8.25 8.04 29.01
N GLY A 34 9.09 8.46 29.96
CA GLY A 34 10.32 7.80 30.29
C GLY A 34 10.74 7.97 31.74
N SER A 35 11.69 7.15 32.16
CA SER A 35 12.24 7.20 33.52
C SER A 35 13.75 7.06 33.47
N SER A 36 14.46 7.81 34.32
CA SER A 36 15.90 7.68 34.54
C SER A 36 16.21 7.77 36.03
N LYS A 37 17.35 7.19 36.44
CA LYS A 37 17.86 7.33 37.82
C LYS A 37 18.53 8.68 38.05
N ASP A 38 19.05 9.30 36.98
CA ASP A 38 19.91 10.48 37.08
C ASP A 38 19.13 11.78 36.93
N SER A 39 18.01 11.77 36.22
CA SER A 39 17.21 12.97 35.96
C SER A 39 15.76 12.64 35.64
N LEU A 40 14.89 13.64 35.78
CA LEU A 40 13.55 13.58 35.21
C LEU A 40 13.65 13.54 33.69
N ILE A 41 12.79 12.74 33.05
CA ILE A 41 12.62 12.69 31.60
C ILE A 41 11.36 13.46 31.26
N GLN A 42 11.45 14.35 30.29
CA GLN A 42 10.28 15.05 29.77
C GLN A 42 9.54 14.12 28.81
N PHE A 43 8.23 13.96 29.00
CA PHE A 43 7.39 13.22 28.07
C PHE A 43 7.22 13.97 26.75
N TYR A 44 6.94 13.22 25.69
CA TYR A 44 6.50 13.75 24.41
C TYR A 44 5.06 13.31 24.16
N ASP A 45 4.23 14.21 23.68
CA ASP A 45 2.87 13.89 23.29
C ASP A 45 2.42 14.61 22.02
N GLU A 46 1.49 13.98 21.30
CA GLU A 46 0.98 14.51 20.04
C GLU A 46 -0.40 13.94 19.70
N TYR A 47 -1.24 14.80 19.11
CA TYR A 47 -2.47 14.36 18.43
C TYR A 47 -2.18 14.22 16.94
N ILE A 48 -2.40 13.02 16.40
CA ILE A 48 -2.13 12.73 14.99
C ILE A 48 -3.43 12.27 14.33
N ASN A 49 -3.75 12.81 13.16
CA ASN A 49 -4.81 12.27 12.33
C ASN A 49 -4.33 10.95 11.71
N LEU A 50 -5.10 9.88 11.88
CA LEU A 50 -4.66 8.54 11.49
C LEU A 50 -4.41 8.41 9.99
N TYR A 51 -5.14 9.16 9.15
CA TYR A 51 -4.90 9.16 7.70
C TYR A 51 -3.52 9.71 7.31
N GLU A 52 -2.86 10.50 8.17
CA GLU A 52 -1.52 11.06 7.88
C GLU A 52 -0.42 10.02 8.05
N ILE A 53 -0.65 9.04 8.93
CA ILE A 53 0.31 7.96 9.26
C ILE A 53 -0.12 6.59 8.74
N GLU A 54 -1.33 6.46 8.18
CA GLU A 54 -1.82 5.22 7.60
C GLU A 54 -0.97 4.81 6.40
N ILE A 55 -0.55 3.54 6.40
CA ILE A 55 0.10 2.91 5.26
C ILE A 55 -0.95 2.01 4.61
N LEU A 56 -1.37 2.37 3.40
CA LEU A 56 -2.38 1.60 2.69
C LEU A 56 -1.83 0.22 2.30
N THR A 57 -2.64 -0.80 2.58
CA THR A 57 -2.42 -2.14 2.05
C THR A 57 -2.46 -2.11 0.51
N PRO A 58 -1.86 -3.10 -0.17
CA PRO A 58 -2.01 -3.21 -1.61
C PRO A 58 -3.48 -3.39 -2.03
N PRO A 59 -3.86 -2.96 -3.25
CA PRO A 59 -5.16 -3.29 -3.83
C PRO A 59 -5.46 -4.79 -3.79
N LEU A 60 -6.70 -5.14 -3.47
CA LEU A 60 -7.13 -6.54 -3.32
C LEU A 60 -7.57 -7.12 -4.67
N ASN A 61 -7.56 -8.46 -4.79
CA ASN A 61 -8.13 -9.19 -5.92
C ASN A 61 -7.68 -8.64 -7.29
N VAL A 62 -6.38 -8.35 -7.41
CA VAL A 62 -5.78 -7.92 -8.67
C VAL A 62 -5.88 -9.09 -9.66
N THR A 63 -6.40 -8.81 -10.84
CA THR A 63 -6.68 -9.81 -11.89
C THR A 63 -6.32 -9.23 -13.25
N ALA A 64 -5.78 -10.07 -14.12
CA ALA A 64 -5.50 -9.74 -15.51
C ALA A 64 -6.27 -10.72 -16.42
N ASN A 65 -7.28 -10.23 -17.11
CA ASN A 65 -8.06 -11.00 -18.07
C ASN A 65 -7.68 -10.57 -19.49
N CYS A 66 -6.84 -11.38 -20.13
CA CYS A 66 -6.35 -11.09 -21.47
C CYS A 66 -7.01 -12.03 -22.48
N ILE A 67 -7.93 -11.51 -23.27
CA ILE A 67 -8.61 -12.27 -24.33
C ILE A 67 -7.66 -12.40 -25.53
N GLY A 68 -7.50 -13.60 -26.08
CA GLY A 68 -6.62 -13.83 -27.22
C GLY A 68 -7.15 -13.16 -28.49
N GLY A 69 -6.53 -12.06 -28.94
CA GLY A 69 -6.93 -11.33 -30.16
C GLY A 69 -6.38 -9.90 -30.18
N SER A 70 -7.04 -9.00 -30.93
CA SER A 70 -6.82 -7.55 -30.92
C SER A 70 -7.49 -6.84 -29.72
N SER A 71 -8.26 -7.57 -28.93
CA SER A 71 -8.85 -7.09 -27.68
C SER A 71 -7.77 -7.06 -26.59
N GLY A 72 -7.54 -5.87 -26.01
CA GLY A 72 -6.51 -5.65 -24.99
C GLY A 72 -6.66 -6.53 -23.73
N CYS A 73 -5.69 -6.43 -22.82
CA CYS A 73 -5.79 -7.10 -21.53
C CYS A 73 -6.51 -6.20 -20.51
N ILE A 74 -7.58 -6.70 -19.91
CA ILE A 74 -8.35 -5.98 -18.90
C ILE A 74 -7.78 -6.34 -17.53
N ILE A 75 -7.24 -5.34 -16.85
CA ILE A 75 -6.71 -5.46 -15.50
C ILE A 75 -7.72 -4.83 -14.54
N THR A 76 -8.12 -5.56 -13.51
CA THR A 76 -9.09 -5.12 -12.50
C THR A 76 -8.62 -5.44 -11.09
N TRP A 77 -9.03 -4.63 -10.13
CA TRP A 77 -8.70 -4.80 -8.71
C TRP A 77 -9.82 -4.22 -7.84
N GLN A 78 -9.76 -4.51 -6.55
CA GLN A 78 -10.59 -3.88 -5.53
C GLN A 78 -9.76 -2.86 -4.73
N THR A 79 -10.44 -1.97 -4.02
CA THR A 79 -9.76 -1.02 -3.12
C THR A 79 -8.94 -1.77 -2.05
N PRO A 80 -7.86 -1.18 -1.54
CA PRO A 80 -7.18 -1.64 -0.33
C PRO A 80 -8.15 -1.92 0.83
N LEU A 81 -7.68 -2.68 1.83
CA LEU A 81 -8.33 -2.67 3.14
C LEU A 81 -8.28 -1.26 3.71
N ARG A 82 -9.38 -0.84 4.33
CA ARG A 82 -9.55 0.50 4.88
C ARG A 82 -9.89 0.39 6.36
N SER A 83 -9.26 1.22 7.17
CA SER A 83 -9.63 1.42 8.58
C SER A 83 -10.94 2.21 8.72
N LEU A 84 -11.24 3.08 7.75
CA LEU A 84 -12.42 3.94 7.73
C LEU A 84 -13.21 3.81 6.42
N VAL A 85 -14.50 4.17 6.44
CA VAL A 85 -15.33 4.19 5.23
C VAL A 85 -14.94 5.39 4.37
N VAL A 86 -14.26 5.13 3.25
CA VAL A 86 -13.81 6.13 2.28
C VAL A 86 -14.37 5.84 0.89
N GLU A 87 -14.79 6.87 0.16
CA GLU A 87 -15.35 6.71 -1.18
C GLU A 87 -14.30 6.25 -2.22
N ALA A 88 -14.76 5.59 -3.28
CA ALA A 88 -13.87 5.06 -4.33
C ALA A 88 -13.08 6.18 -5.05
N HIS A 89 -13.64 7.38 -5.19
CA HIS A 89 -13.01 8.51 -5.86
C HIS A 89 -11.76 9.05 -5.13
N CYS A 90 -11.59 8.68 -3.86
CA CYS A 90 -10.45 9.08 -3.03
C CYS A 90 -9.16 8.33 -3.38
N PHE A 91 -9.24 7.27 -4.19
CA PHE A 91 -8.07 6.47 -4.53
C PHE A 91 -7.44 6.92 -5.85
N GLU A 92 -6.12 6.91 -5.86
CA GLU A 92 -5.31 6.87 -7.07
C GLU A 92 -4.44 5.62 -7.03
N TYR A 93 -4.34 4.95 -8.16
CA TYR A 93 -3.59 3.72 -8.32
C TYR A 93 -2.40 3.95 -9.24
N GLU A 94 -1.28 3.31 -8.91
CA GLU A 94 -0.16 3.16 -9.83
C GLU A 94 -0.10 1.71 -10.29
N VAL A 95 -0.20 1.51 -11.60
CA VAL A 95 -0.12 0.22 -12.26
C VAL A 95 1.26 0.09 -12.88
N SER A 96 2.04 -0.88 -12.41
CA SER A 96 3.34 -1.24 -12.99
C SER A 96 3.18 -2.50 -13.83
N ILE A 97 3.50 -2.39 -15.12
CA ILE A 97 3.57 -3.53 -16.03
C ILE A 97 5.01 -3.64 -16.51
N GLN A 98 5.68 -4.71 -16.11
CA GLN A 98 7.00 -5.07 -16.55
C GLN A 98 6.89 -6.11 -17.66
N LYS A 99 7.43 -5.80 -18.84
CA LYS A 99 7.51 -6.74 -19.97
C LYS A 99 8.89 -7.38 -20.00
N LYS A 100 8.95 -8.70 -20.09
CA LYS A 100 10.19 -9.48 -20.18
C LYS A 100 10.46 -9.88 -21.63
N VAL A 101 11.59 -9.46 -22.19
CA VAL A 101 12.00 -9.81 -23.56
C VAL A 101 13.47 -10.24 -23.55
N LYS A 102 13.75 -11.54 -23.67
CA LYS A 102 15.13 -12.08 -23.81
C LYS A 102 16.13 -11.43 -22.83
N ALA A 103 15.78 -11.38 -21.54
CA ALA A 103 16.50 -10.74 -20.42
C ALA A 103 16.51 -9.19 -20.36
N ILE A 104 15.83 -8.49 -21.27
CA ILE A 104 15.59 -7.04 -21.17
C ILE A 104 14.22 -6.82 -20.53
N TYR A 105 14.18 -5.93 -19.53
CA TYR A 105 12.97 -5.51 -18.85
C TYR A 105 12.59 -4.09 -19.25
N SER A 106 11.36 -3.89 -19.70
CA SER A 106 10.79 -2.55 -19.89
C SER A 106 9.64 -2.35 -18.91
N PHE A 107 9.65 -1.25 -18.18
CA PHE A 107 8.60 -0.89 -17.24
C PHE A 107 7.66 0.15 -17.84
N THR A 108 6.38 0.00 -17.57
CA THR A 108 5.38 1.03 -17.80
C THR A 108 4.67 1.29 -16.48
N TYR A 109 4.65 2.56 -16.07
CA TYR A 109 3.92 3.04 -14.90
C TYR A 109 2.76 3.89 -15.38
N ILE A 110 1.54 3.57 -14.94
CA ILE A 110 0.33 4.31 -15.28
C ILE A 110 -0.38 4.70 -13.99
N HIS A 111 -0.80 5.96 -13.90
CA HIS A 111 -1.69 6.41 -12.84
C HIS A 111 -3.14 6.40 -13.31
N VAL A 112 -4.02 5.79 -12.53
CA VAL A 112 -5.46 5.71 -12.82
C VAL A 112 -6.29 5.94 -11.56
N ARG A 113 -7.51 6.45 -11.72
CA ARG A 113 -8.46 6.68 -10.60
C ARG A 113 -9.60 5.68 -10.55
N ASN A 114 -9.67 4.79 -11.53
CA ASN A 114 -10.66 3.72 -11.58
C ASN A 114 -10.00 2.39 -11.22
N ASN A 115 -10.79 1.46 -10.70
CA ASN A 115 -10.40 0.09 -10.36
C ASN A 115 -10.20 -0.84 -11.58
N ARG A 116 -9.91 -0.25 -12.74
CA ARG A 116 -9.79 -0.92 -14.03
C ARG A 116 -8.80 -0.19 -14.92
N TYR A 117 -7.96 -0.95 -15.60
CA TYR A 117 -7.07 -0.47 -16.64
C TYR A 117 -7.09 -1.42 -17.85
N GLU A 118 -7.12 -0.86 -19.05
CA GLU A 118 -7.10 -1.64 -20.30
C GLU A 118 -5.74 -1.49 -20.99
N PHE A 119 -5.00 -2.60 -21.04
CA PHE A 119 -3.67 -2.65 -21.63
C PHE A 119 -3.75 -2.92 -23.14
N GLN A 120 -3.61 -1.85 -23.92
CA GLN A 120 -3.87 -1.81 -25.38
C GLN A 120 -2.86 -2.57 -26.26
N ASN A 121 -1.65 -2.87 -25.75
CA ASN A 121 -0.57 -3.51 -26.54
C ASN A 121 -0.16 -4.87 -25.97
N TYR A 122 -1.14 -5.63 -25.50
CA TYR A 122 -0.92 -6.98 -25.01
C TYR A 122 -0.45 -7.92 -26.13
N ASN A 123 0.61 -8.67 -25.87
CA ASN A 123 1.09 -9.71 -26.78
C ASN A 123 1.18 -11.03 -26.03
N LYS A 124 0.32 -11.99 -26.39
CA LYS A 124 0.24 -13.33 -25.77
C LYS A 124 1.55 -14.13 -25.80
N GLU A 125 2.49 -13.80 -26.68
CA GLU A 125 3.79 -14.45 -26.78
C GLU A 125 4.86 -13.86 -25.84
N LYS A 126 4.51 -12.80 -25.12
CA LYS A 126 5.38 -12.12 -24.16
C LYS A 126 4.92 -12.42 -22.74
N GLU A 127 5.89 -12.37 -21.82
CA GLU A 127 5.67 -12.56 -20.39
C GLU A 127 5.66 -11.18 -19.72
N TYR A 128 4.72 -10.98 -18.81
CA TYR A 128 4.51 -9.73 -18.10
C TYR A 128 4.37 -9.97 -16.61
N ILE A 129 4.90 -9.04 -15.81
CA ILE A 129 4.70 -8.97 -14.37
C ILE A 129 3.90 -7.71 -14.06
N LEU A 130 2.75 -7.88 -13.42
CA LEU A 130 1.89 -6.80 -12.94
C LEU A 130 2.10 -6.58 -11.44
N LYS A 131 2.25 -5.33 -11.04
CA LYS A 131 2.08 -4.88 -9.66
C LYS A 131 1.22 -3.64 -9.60
N ILE A 132 0.40 -3.50 -8.56
CA ILE A 132 -0.42 -2.31 -8.35
C ILE A 132 -0.26 -1.83 -6.92
N ARG A 133 -0.20 -0.52 -6.71
CA ARG A 133 -0.30 0.10 -5.39
C ARG A 133 -1.30 1.25 -5.40
N ALA A 134 -1.69 1.71 -4.22
CA ALA A 134 -2.66 2.78 -4.06
C ALA A 134 -2.12 3.92 -3.19
N ARG A 135 -2.68 5.11 -3.37
CA ARG A 135 -2.61 6.23 -2.45
C ARG A 135 -3.96 6.95 -2.39
N GLY A 136 -4.12 7.78 -1.38
CA GLY A 136 -5.19 8.76 -1.27
C GLY A 136 -4.93 9.99 -2.13
N MET A 137 -6.01 10.58 -2.65
CA MET A 137 -5.98 11.81 -3.42
C MET A 137 -7.17 12.70 -3.04
N ASN A 138 -6.88 13.88 -2.49
CA ASN A 138 -7.86 14.92 -2.13
C ASN A 138 -8.96 14.45 -1.15
N CYS A 139 -8.64 13.51 -0.26
CA CYS A 139 -9.52 13.02 0.81
C CYS A 139 -8.72 12.84 2.12
N GLU A 140 -9.41 12.57 3.22
CA GLU A 140 -8.81 12.14 4.51
C GLU A 140 -8.30 10.69 4.42
N LEU A 141 -7.36 10.46 3.51
CA LEU A 141 -6.71 9.20 3.23
C LEU A 141 -5.23 9.48 2.93
N SER A 142 -4.34 8.61 3.38
CA SER A 142 -2.89 8.80 3.22
C SER A 142 -2.48 9.09 1.78
N SER A 143 -1.84 10.23 1.55
CA SER A 143 -1.33 10.64 0.23
C SER A 143 -0.01 9.95 -0.14
N ASN A 144 0.59 9.24 0.82
CA ASN A 144 1.77 8.41 0.58
C ASN A 144 1.39 7.16 -0.21
N TRP A 145 2.31 6.71 -1.06
CA TRP A 145 2.14 5.44 -1.76
C TRP A 145 2.20 4.28 -0.76
N GLY A 146 1.16 3.45 -0.77
CA GLY A 146 1.13 2.19 -0.04
C GLY A 146 2.03 1.12 -0.66
N GLU A 147 1.92 -0.08 -0.13
CA GLU A 147 2.70 -1.22 -0.58
C GLU A 147 2.27 -1.71 -1.98
N TRP A 148 3.22 -2.30 -2.70
CA TRP A 148 2.94 -2.98 -3.96
C TRP A 148 2.21 -4.30 -3.70
N SER A 149 1.25 -4.63 -4.58
CA SER A 149 0.66 -5.96 -4.60
C SER A 149 1.71 -7.02 -4.87
N GLU A 150 1.40 -8.26 -4.48
CA GLU A 150 2.13 -9.42 -4.97
C GLU A 150 2.19 -9.40 -6.52
N PRO A 151 3.32 -9.82 -7.10
CA PRO A 151 3.47 -9.86 -8.55
C PRO A 151 2.49 -10.87 -9.16
N ILE A 152 1.79 -10.44 -10.20
CA ILE A 152 0.98 -11.33 -11.03
C ILE A 152 1.66 -11.50 -12.37
N GLU A 153 2.02 -12.74 -12.68
CA GLU A 153 2.52 -13.11 -13.99
C GLU A 153 1.35 -13.39 -14.94
N PHE A 154 1.44 -12.84 -16.14
CA PHE A 154 0.46 -13.09 -17.20
C PHE A 154 1.12 -13.01 -18.59
N GLY A 155 0.39 -13.46 -19.61
CA GLY A 155 0.98 -13.68 -20.93
C GLY A 155 1.50 -15.11 -21.07
N LYS A 156 2.65 -15.28 -21.70
CA LYS A 156 3.11 -16.61 -22.10
C LYS A 156 3.45 -17.49 -20.89
N THR A 157 2.50 -18.34 -20.54
CA THR A 157 2.68 -19.59 -19.79
C THR A 157 2.53 -20.71 -20.82
N ILE A 158 3.45 -21.67 -20.82
CA ILE A 158 3.74 -22.67 -21.87
C ILE A 158 2.48 -23.30 -22.48
#